data_AF-A0A8S3BGP1-F1
#
_entry.id   AF-A0A8S3BGP1-F1
#
_cell.length_a   1.000
_cell.length_b   1.000
_cell.length_c   1.000
_cell.angle_alpha   90.00
_cell.angle_beta   90.00
_cell.angle_gamma   90.00
#
_symmetry.space_group_name_H-M   'P 1'
#
loop_
_entity.id
_entity.type
_entity.pdbx_description
1 polymer ?
#
loop_
_entity_poly.entity_id
_entity_poly.type
_entity_poly.pdbx_seq_one_letter_code
_entity_poly.pdbx_strand_id
1 'polypeptide(L)' 'AACHEPIHDQWIYEVLDRLWHDHCIRCVDCGQLLTEKCYTRDGKLYCHRDFYRYEPGTAKHR' A
#
# COMPACT_ATOMS: atom_id res chain seq x y z
N ALA A 1 9.50 -7.61 6.32
CA ALA A 1 8.84 -7.14 5.09
C ALA A 1 7.92 -8.21 4.50
N ALA A 2 6.87 -7.82 3.76
CA ALA A 2 5.94 -8.75 3.11
C ALA A 2 6.57 -9.61 2.00
N CYS A 3 7.79 -9.29 1.58
CA CYS A 3 8.57 -10.05 0.61
C CYS A 3 9.45 -11.15 1.22
N HIS A 4 9.45 -11.35 2.55
CA HIS A 4 10.22 -12.38 3.25
C HIS A 4 11.76 -12.32 3.09
N GLU A 5 12.28 -11.30 2.42
CA GLU A 5 13.71 -11.06 2.28
C GLU A 5 14.25 -10.18 3.42
N PRO A 6 15.54 -10.38 3.80
CA PRO A 6 16.19 -9.51 4.77
C PRO A 6 16.29 -8.08 4.22
N ILE A 7 15.93 -7.11 5.06
CA ILE A 7 15.93 -5.70 4.71
C ILE A 7 17.37 -5.18 4.80
N HIS A 8 17.98 -4.91 3.64
CA HIS A 8 19.31 -4.29 3.54
C HIS A 8 19.26 -2.86 2.97
N ASP A 9 18.06 -2.34 2.70
CA ASP A 9 17.86 -1.03 2.09
C ASP A 9 18.31 0.11 3.01
N GLN A 10 18.84 1.16 2.40
CA GLN A 10 19.21 2.39 3.09
C GLN A 10 17.99 3.10 3.71
N TRP A 11 16.81 2.90 3.12
CA TRP A 11 15.56 3.54 3.52
C TRP A 11 14.48 2.48 3.70
N ILE A 12 13.86 2.47 4.88
CA ILE A 12 12.78 1.56 5.24
C ILE A 12 11.56 2.37 5.64
N TYR A 13 10.39 1.85 5.31
CA TYR A 13 9.13 2.47 5.69
C TYR A 13 8.43 1.62 6.73
N GLU A 14 7.99 2.24 7.82
CA GLU A 14 7.16 1.60 8.82
C GLU A 14 5.68 1.89 8.50
N VAL A 15 4.92 0.85 8.19
CA VAL A 15 3.48 0.95 7.89
C VAL A 15 2.76 -0.19 8.61
N LEU A 16 1.79 0.16 9.46
CA LEU A 16 1.03 -0.79 10.31
C LEU A 16 1.95 -1.69 11.16
N ASP A 17 2.91 -1.09 11.85
CA ASP A 17 3.88 -1.81 12.71
C ASP A 17 4.67 -2.88 11.95
N ARG A 18 4.77 -2.75 10.62
CA ARG A 18 5.57 -3.62 9.76
C ARG A 18 6.55 -2.77 8.95
N LEU A 19 7.76 -3.29 8.84
CA LEU A 19 8.80 -2.71 8.00
C LEU A 19 8.66 -3.20 6.57
N TRP A 20 8.69 -2.25 5.63
CA TRP A 20 8.58 -2.48 4.19
C TRP A 20 9.81 -1.90 3.48
N HIS A 21 10.27 -2.60 2.46
CA HIS A 21 11.18 -2.01 1.47
C HIS A 21 10.47 -0.88 0.75
N ASP A 22 11.23 0.11 0.31
CA ASP A 22 10.75 1.20 -0.56
C ASP A 22 10.00 0.65 -1.79
N HIS A 23 10.54 -0.41 -2.41
CA HIS A 23 9.97 -1.09 -3.56
C HIS A 23 8.82 -2.05 -3.22
N CYS A 24 8.62 -2.41 -1.96
CA CYS A 24 7.59 -3.38 -1.53
C CYS A 24 6.24 -2.73 -1.18
N ILE A 25 6.21 -1.42 -0.95
CA ILE A 25 4.96 -0.70 -0.69
C ILE A 25 4.23 -0.49 -2.02
N ARG A 26 3.48 -1.49 -2.46
CA ARG A 26 2.72 -1.45 -3.70
C ARG A 26 1.25 -1.72 -3.45
N CYS A 27 0.41 -1.11 -4.27
CA CYS A 27 -1.00 -1.46 -4.29
C CYS A 27 -1.17 -2.92 -4.71
N VAL A 28 -1.89 -3.70 -3.91
CA VAL A 28 -2.17 -5.11 -4.22
C VAL A 28 -3.01 -5.29 -5.49
N ASP A 29 -3.69 -4.24 -5.93
CA ASP A 29 -4.65 -4.27 -7.03
C ASP A 29 -4.03 -3.86 -8.38
N CYS A 30 -3.39 -2.68 -8.41
CA CYS A 30 -2.77 -2.15 -9.63
C CYS A 30 -1.25 -2.32 -9.68
N GLY A 31 -0.61 -2.77 -8.59
CA GLY A 31 0.85 -2.91 -8.51
C GLY A 31 1.63 -1.60 -8.43
N GLN A 32 0.95 -0.44 -8.42
CA GLN A 32 1.60 0.87 -8.35
C GLN A 32 2.37 1.05 -7.05
N LEU A 33 3.57 1.61 -7.14
CA LEU A 33 4.39 1.99 -6.00
C LEU A 33 3.75 3.14 -5.21
N LEU A 34 3.66 2.98 -3.89
CA LEU A 34 3.02 3.94 -2.99
C LEU A 34 4.11 4.74 -2.25
N THR A 35 4.72 5.70 -2.95
CA THR A 35 5.86 6.48 -2.46
C THR A 35 5.47 7.63 -1.53
N GLU A 36 4.28 8.22 -1.72
CA GLU A 36 3.82 9.38 -0.93
C GLU A 36 2.72 9.03 0.06
N LYS A 37 1.66 8.35 -0.40
CA LYS A 37 0.51 7.98 0.41
C LYS A 37 0.10 6.56 0.08
N CYS A 38 -0.08 5.76 1.13
CA CYS A 38 -0.66 4.43 1.05
C CYS A 38 -1.89 4.34 1.94
N TYR A 39 -2.83 3.50 1.53
CA TYR A 39 -4.04 3.21 2.30
C TYR A 39 -4.04 1.74 2.64
N THR A 40 -4.50 1.40 3.84
CA THR A 40 -4.47 0.01 4.31
C THR A 40 -5.88 -0.47 4.61
N ARG A 41 -6.17 -1.71 4.21
CA ARG A 41 -7.43 -2.38 4.53
C ARG A 41 -7.22 -3.87 4.67
N ASP A 42 -7.65 -4.44 5.80
CA ASP A 42 -7.46 -5.87 6.12
C ASP A 42 -5.98 -6.31 6.00
N GLY A 43 -5.04 -5.44 6.37
CA GLY A 43 -3.60 -5.69 6.26
C GLY A 43 -3.04 -5.64 4.83
N LYS A 44 -3.84 -5.24 3.83
CA LYS A 44 -3.41 -5.06 2.44
C LYS A 44 -3.22 -3.58 2.10
N LEU A 45 -2.23 -3.28 1.28
CA LEU A 45 -1.91 -1.93 0.81
C LEU A 45 -2.63 -1.59 -0.50
N TYR A 46 -3.21 -0.39 -0.56
CA TYR A 46 -3.94 0.12 -1.71
C TYR A 46 -3.52 1.54 -2.06
N CYS A 47 -3.61 1.88 -3.34
CA CYS A 47 -3.52 3.27 -3.77
C CYS A 47 -4.83 4.02 -3.46
N HIS A 48 -4.79 5.36 -3.45
CA HIS A 48 -5.99 6.18 -3.28
C HIS A 48 -7.12 5.78 -4.25
N ARG A 49 -6.81 5.46 -5.51
CA ARG A 49 -7.86 5.08 -6.47
C ARG A 49 -8.56 3.79 -6.08
N ASP A 50 -7.81 2.73 -5.83
CA ASP A 50 -8.37 1.39 -5.60
C ASP A 50 -8.94 1.26 -4.19
N PHE A 51 -8.36 1.92 -3.19
CA PHE A 51 -8.91 1.98 -1.83
C PHE A 51 -10.35 2.51 -1.84
N TYR A 52 -10.57 3.67 -2.47
CA TYR A 52 -11.89 4.30 -2.55
C TYR A 52 -12.83 3.59 -3.51
N ARG A 53 -12.32 2.87 -4.52
CA ARG A 53 -13.13 1.99 -5.37
C ARG A 53 -13.83 0.89 -4.55
N TYR A 54 -13.16 0.42 -3.50
CA TYR A 54 -13.73 -0.59 -2.62
C TYR A 54 -14.53 -0.02 -1.44
N GLU A 55 -14.59 1.30 -1.27
CA GLU A 55 -15.50 1.90 -0.31
C GLU A 55 -16.87 2.08 -0.98
N PRO A 56 -17.89 1.29 -0.59
CA PRO A 56 -19.22 1.34 -1.21
C PRO A 56 -20.00 2.65 -0.97
N GLY A 57 -19.36 3.69 -0.41
CA GLY A 57 -19.97 4.97 -0.06
C GLY A 57 -19.59 6.16 -0.94
N THR A 58 -18.69 6.02 -1.94
CA THR A 58 -18.26 7.18 -2.77
C THR A 58 -18.33 6.94 -4.28
N ALA A 59 -19.28 6.13 -4.74
CA ALA A 59 -19.71 6.17 -6.12
C ALA A 59 -20.37 7.54 -6.39
N LYS A 60 -19.55 8.49 -6.86
CA LYS A 60 -20.03 9.75 -7.43
C LYS A 60 -20.94 9.35 -8.59
N HIS A 61 -22.23 9.65 -8.49
CA HIS A 61 -23.18 9.56 -9.60
C HIS A 61 -22.56 10.28 -10.80
N ARG A 62 -22.38 9.58 -11.90
CA ARG A 62 -22.20 10.18 -13.21
C ARG A 62 -23.26 9.65 -14.14
#